data_AF-A0A538QWB3-F1
#
_entry.id   AF-A0A538QWB3-F1
#
_cell.length_a   1.000
_cell.length_b   1.000
_cell.length_c   1.000
_cell.angle_alpha   90.00
_cell.angle_beta   90.00
_cell.angle_gamma   90.00
#
_symmetry.space_group_name_H-M   'P 1'
#
loop_
_entity.id
_entity.type
_entity.pdbx_description
1 polymer ?
#
loop_
_entity_poly.entity_id
_entity_poly.type
_entity_poly.pdbx_seq_one_letter_code
_entity_poly.pdbx_strand_id
1 'polypeptide(L)'
;MSGMLAGHATSEGASRYVQRFAGRIPVEHFRELPGGVRVSTIGLGTYLGREDDATDALYQKAIGRVLERGVNLLDTAVNYRHQRSERIIGAALAAAVGRGELSREEVVIATKGGFIPFDAEVPADPGAYFQATYVRSGIIQPGDVVIPRRSSTS
;
A
#
# COMPACT_ATOMS: atom_id res chain seq x y z
N MET A 1 19.28 3.25 2.45
CA MET A 1 18.01 2.49 2.35
C MET A 1 17.38 2.48 3.72
N SER A 2 16.18 3.04 3.89
CA SER A 2 15.44 2.87 5.15
C SER A 2 15.01 1.40 5.23
N GLY A 3 15.36 0.72 6.32
CA GLY A 3 15.03 -0.70 6.52
C GLY A 3 13.52 -0.95 6.55
N MET A 4 13.13 -2.21 6.37
CA MET A 4 11.74 -2.65 6.51
C MET A 4 11.19 -2.26 7.89
N LEU A 5 10.05 -1.57 7.91
CA LEU A 5 9.37 -1.22 9.16
C LEU A 5 8.71 -2.47 9.74
N ALA A 6 9.31 -3.02 10.80
CA ALA A 6 8.82 -4.22 11.47
C ALA A 6 7.50 -3.96 12.22
N GLY A 7 6.69 -5.02 12.35
CA GLY A 7 5.41 -4.99 13.08
C GLY A 7 4.18 -4.98 12.17
N HIS A 8 3.02 -5.03 12.80
CA HIS A 8 1.71 -5.05 12.15
C HIS A 8 0.70 -4.26 13.01
N ALA A 9 -0.46 -3.93 12.45
CA ALA A 9 -1.52 -3.25 13.21
C ALA A 9 -2.01 -4.13 14.37
N THR A 10 -2.15 -3.55 15.56
CA THR A 10 -2.67 -4.26 16.74
C THR A 10 -3.93 -3.58 17.25
N SER A 11 -4.76 -4.29 18.01
CA SER A 11 -5.95 -3.73 18.66
C SER A 11 -5.58 -2.58 19.60
N GLU A 12 -4.47 -2.73 20.33
CA GLU A 12 -3.96 -1.71 21.24
C GLU A 12 -3.43 -0.48 20.49
N GLY A 13 -2.61 -0.68 19.46
CA GLY A 13 -2.13 0.40 18.60
C GLY A 13 -3.26 1.17 17.95
N ALA A 14 -4.19 0.47 17.30
CA ALA A 14 -5.38 1.09 16.72
C ALA A 14 -6.20 1.87 17.76
N SER A 15 -6.36 1.34 18.98
CA SER A 15 -7.05 2.06 20.06
C SER A 15 -6.33 3.35 20.46
N ARG A 16 -4.99 3.33 20.58
CA ARG A 16 -4.20 4.55 20.81
C ARG A 16 -4.40 5.57 19.69
N TYR A 17 -4.41 5.12 18.43
CA TYR A 17 -4.67 6.00 17.28
C TYR A 17 -6.04 6.67 17.38
N VAL A 18 -7.11 5.91 17.66
CA VAL A 18 -8.46 6.46 17.84
C VAL A 18 -8.51 7.49 18.96
N GLN A 19 -7.87 7.22 20.10
CA GLN A 19 -7.86 8.12 21.25
C GLN A 19 -7.21 9.49 20.95
N ARG A 20 -6.22 9.56 20.04
CA ARG A 20 -5.64 10.85 19.61
C ARG A 20 -6.64 11.80 18.96
N PHE A 21 -7.74 11.25 18.44
CA PHE A 21 -8.79 12.02 17.78
C PHE A 21 -10.06 12.21 18.63
N ALA A 22 -10.02 11.79 19.91
CA ALA A 22 -11.14 11.96 20.83
C ALA A 22 -11.61 13.43 20.88
N GLY A 23 -12.93 13.63 20.79
CA GLY A 23 -13.54 14.96 20.77
C GLY A 23 -13.37 15.76 19.46
N ARG A 24 -12.61 15.24 18.49
CA ARG A 24 -12.39 15.88 17.17
C ARG A 24 -13.00 15.07 16.03
N ILE A 25 -12.93 13.75 16.11
CA ILE A 25 -13.54 12.83 15.15
C ILE A 25 -14.54 11.95 15.93
N PRO A 26 -15.77 11.79 15.43
CA PRO A 26 -16.75 10.90 16.05
C PRO A 26 -16.25 9.45 16.10
N VAL A 27 -16.47 8.76 17.22
CA VAL A 27 -15.91 7.40 17.44
C VAL A 27 -16.42 6.39 16.42
N GLU A 28 -17.62 6.59 15.88
CA GLU A 28 -18.24 5.77 14.84
C GLU A 28 -17.51 5.84 13.49
N HIS A 29 -16.62 6.81 13.30
CA HIS A 29 -15.69 6.83 12.18
C HIS A 29 -14.70 5.66 12.24
N PHE A 30 -14.50 5.06 13.40
CA PHE A 30 -13.59 3.92 13.58
C PHE A 30 -14.39 2.66 13.85
N ARG A 31 -14.36 1.73 12.88
CA ARG A 31 -15.04 0.44 12.96
C ARG A 31 -14.05 -0.65 13.28
N GLU A 32 -14.50 -1.61 14.07
CA GLU A 32 -13.71 -2.77 14.43
C GLU A 32 -13.78 -3.83 13.33
N LEU A 33 -12.63 -4.29 12.86
CA LEU A 33 -12.51 -5.47 12.01
C LEU A 33 -12.52 -6.74 12.87
N PRO A 34 -12.86 -7.90 12.29
CA PRO A 34 -12.61 -9.19 12.94
C PRO A 34 -11.17 -9.26 13.47
N GLY A 35 -10.99 -9.56 14.76
CA GLY A 35 -9.70 -9.53 15.43
C GLY A 35 -9.42 -8.26 16.26
N GLY A 36 -10.39 -7.35 16.38
CA GLY A 36 -10.34 -6.26 17.37
C GLY A 36 -9.57 -5.01 16.94
N VAL A 37 -9.03 -4.99 15.71
CA VAL A 37 -8.32 -3.82 15.17
C VAL A 37 -9.34 -2.81 14.67
N ARG A 38 -9.26 -1.56 15.16
CA ARG A 38 -10.10 -0.46 14.70
C ARG A 38 -9.52 0.25 13.48
N VAL A 39 -10.34 0.44 12.46
CA VAL A 39 -9.99 1.13 11.21
C VAL A 39 -10.96 2.24 10.90
N SER A 40 -10.47 3.31 10.28
CA SER A 40 -11.30 4.39 9.73
C SER A 40 -12.33 3.86 8.72
N THR A 41 -13.52 4.45 8.68
CA THR A 41 -14.58 4.07 7.73
C THR A 41 -14.27 4.44 6.28
N ILE A 42 -13.22 5.23 6.07
CA ILE A 42 -12.63 5.51 4.76
C ILE A 42 -11.18 5.01 4.76
N GLY A 43 -10.68 4.62 3.59
CA GLY A 43 -9.27 4.27 3.39
C GLY A 43 -8.69 5.04 2.21
N LEU A 44 -7.36 5.14 2.16
CA LEU A 44 -6.65 5.73 1.03
C LEU A 44 -6.24 4.64 0.04
N GLY A 45 -6.84 4.66 -1.16
CA GLY A 45 -6.39 3.84 -2.29
C GLY A 45 -5.20 4.46 -3.02
N THR A 46 -4.27 3.62 -3.48
CA THR A 46 -2.99 4.04 -4.08
C THR A 46 -2.77 3.54 -5.51
N TYR A 47 -3.84 3.31 -6.26
CA TYR A 47 -3.79 2.67 -7.58
C TYR A 47 -3.33 3.59 -8.72
N LEU A 48 -3.88 4.81 -8.80
CA LEU A 48 -3.81 5.65 -10.01
C LEU A 48 -2.61 6.59 -10.02
N GLY A 49 -2.29 7.13 -11.20
CA GLY A 49 -1.26 8.14 -11.39
C GLY A 49 -0.03 7.60 -12.11
N ARG A 50 0.77 8.50 -12.69
CA ARG A 50 1.96 8.18 -13.48
C ARG A 50 3.03 7.53 -12.61
N GLU A 51 3.88 6.68 -13.18
CA GLU A 51 5.01 6.04 -12.49
C GLU A 51 6.25 6.97 -12.42
N ASP A 52 6.07 8.19 -11.90
CA ASP A 52 7.15 9.19 -11.76
C ASP A 52 7.34 9.71 -10.33
N ASP A 53 8.52 10.27 -10.08
CA ASP A 53 8.93 10.78 -8.76
C ASP A 53 8.06 11.96 -8.28
N ALA A 54 7.52 12.76 -9.21
CA ALA A 54 6.64 13.86 -8.87
C ALA A 54 5.32 13.33 -8.27
N THR A 55 4.74 12.30 -8.89
CA THR A 55 3.55 11.63 -8.39
C THR A 55 3.84 10.88 -7.08
N ASP A 56 5.03 10.30 -6.92
CA ASP A 56 5.45 9.68 -5.66
C ASP A 56 5.49 10.67 -4.49
N ALA A 57 6.07 11.85 -4.72
CA ALA A 57 6.12 12.89 -3.71
C ALA A 57 4.71 13.36 -3.30
N LEU A 58 3.77 13.40 -4.25
CA LEU A 58 2.35 13.71 -3.96
C LEU A 58 1.70 12.60 -3.13
N TYR A 59 1.94 11.33 -3.45
CA TYR A 59 1.44 10.20 -2.63
C TYR A 59 2.00 10.22 -1.22
N GLN A 60 3.31 10.45 -1.06
CA GLN A 60 3.93 10.52 0.27
C GLN A 60 3.30 11.62 1.13
N LYS A 61 3.06 12.80 0.55
CA LYS A 61 2.35 13.92 1.21
C LYS A 61 0.90 13.55 1.55
N ALA A 62 0.19 12.93 0.61
CA ALA A 62 -1.20 12.51 0.82
C ALA A 62 -1.31 11.48 1.94
N ILE A 63 -0.43 10.47 1.97
CA ILE A 63 -0.39 9.44 3.02
C ILE A 63 -0.19 10.07 4.40
N GLY A 64 0.81 10.94 4.55
CA GLY A 64 1.01 11.67 5.81
C GLY A 64 -0.23 12.46 6.21
N ARG A 65 -0.85 13.15 5.24
CA ARG A 65 -2.02 13.98 5.50
C ARG A 65 -3.25 13.20 5.95
N VAL A 66 -3.52 12.04 5.35
CA VAL A 66 -4.70 11.24 5.75
C VAL A 66 -4.50 10.61 7.13
N LEU A 67 -3.26 10.21 7.48
CA LEU A 67 -2.91 9.71 8.81
C LEU A 67 -3.06 10.80 9.89
N GLU A 68 -2.65 12.04 9.60
CA GLU A 68 -2.91 13.19 10.50
C GLU A 68 -4.40 13.53 10.67
N ARG A 69 -5.27 12.96 9.82
CA ARG A 69 -6.70 13.27 9.73
C ARG A 69 -7.59 12.11 10.13
N GLY A 70 -7.02 11.09 10.77
CA GLY A 70 -7.80 9.99 11.33
C GLY A 70 -8.09 8.86 10.36
N VAL A 71 -7.37 8.76 9.24
CA VAL A 71 -7.49 7.65 8.29
C VAL A 71 -6.31 6.70 8.44
N ASN A 72 -6.54 5.52 9.01
CA ASN A 72 -5.49 4.53 9.28
C ASN A 72 -5.59 3.25 8.43
N LEU A 73 -6.41 3.27 7.38
CA LEU A 73 -6.48 2.19 6.40
C LEU A 73 -5.86 2.64 5.07
N LEU A 74 -4.77 1.99 4.67
CA LEU A 74 -4.08 2.21 3.40
C LEU A 74 -4.26 0.99 2.50
N ASP A 75 -4.75 1.21 1.29
CA ASP A 75 -4.99 0.17 0.29
C ASP A 75 -3.97 0.28 -0.85
N THR A 76 -3.38 -0.87 -1.19
CA THR A 76 -2.38 -0.98 -2.24
C THR A 76 -2.41 -2.35 -2.92
N ALA A 77 -1.53 -2.57 -3.89
CA ALA A 77 -1.28 -3.87 -4.51
C ALA A 77 0.09 -3.86 -5.18
N VAL A 78 0.67 -5.05 -5.37
CA VAL A 78 2.00 -5.20 -5.96
C VAL A 78 2.10 -4.58 -7.37
N ASN A 79 1.01 -4.56 -8.13
CA ASN A 79 0.95 -3.99 -9.48
C ASN A 79 0.63 -2.49 -9.52
N TYR A 80 0.30 -1.86 -8.39
CA TYR A 80 0.01 -0.44 -8.38
C TYR A 80 1.28 0.34 -8.67
N ARG A 81 1.28 1.00 -9.84
CA ARG A 81 2.39 1.82 -10.31
C ARG A 81 3.70 1.04 -10.30
N HIS A 82 3.68 -0.23 -10.73
CA HIS A 82 4.84 -1.12 -10.76
C HIS A 82 5.61 -1.19 -9.42
N GLN A 83 4.92 -1.55 -8.34
CA GLN A 83 5.46 -1.64 -6.96
C GLN A 83 5.80 -0.29 -6.30
N ARG A 84 5.70 0.85 -7.01
CA ARG A 84 6.00 2.16 -6.42
C ARG A 84 5.07 2.49 -5.25
N SER A 85 3.78 2.20 -5.37
CA SER A 85 2.81 2.53 -4.31
C SER A 85 3.13 1.86 -2.97
N GLU A 86 3.52 0.59 -2.97
CA GLU A 86 3.95 -0.10 -1.75
C GLU A 86 5.22 0.51 -1.15
N ARG A 87 6.19 0.87 -2.00
CA ARG A 87 7.44 1.51 -1.58
C ARG A 87 7.20 2.88 -0.96
N ILE A 88 6.31 3.68 -1.55
CA ILE A 88 5.97 5.01 -1.03
C ILE A 88 5.22 4.91 0.29
N ILE A 89 4.29 3.95 0.44
CA ILE A 89 3.66 3.67 1.74
C ILE A 89 4.74 3.33 2.77
N GLY A 90 5.67 2.42 2.44
CA GLY A 90 6.78 2.07 3.33
C GLY A 90 7.62 3.28 3.73
N ALA A 91 8.00 4.12 2.77
CA ALA A 91 8.79 5.33 3.01
C ALA A 91 8.03 6.36 3.86
N ALA A 92 6.75 6.58 3.58
CA ALA A 92 5.90 7.51 4.33
C ALA A 92 5.75 7.07 5.80
N LEU A 93 5.50 5.78 6.03
CA LEU A 93 5.35 5.22 7.37
C LEU A 93 6.68 5.22 8.12
N ALA A 94 7.79 4.82 7.48
CA ALA A 94 9.12 4.86 8.10
C ALA A 94 9.49 6.29 8.52
N ALA A 95 9.19 7.28 7.68
CA ALA A 95 9.42 8.68 8.00
C ALA A 95 8.55 9.18 9.16
N ALA A 96 7.25 8.83 9.19
CA ALA A 96 6.34 9.20 10.29
C ALA A 96 6.73 8.54 11.63
N VAL A 97 7.12 7.26 11.60
CA VAL A 97 7.62 6.53 12.77
C VAL A 97 8.93 7.12 13.25
N GLY A 98 9.86 7.42 12.34
CA GLY A 98 11.14 8.05 12.69
C GLY A 98 10.99 9.44 13.33
N ARG A 99 9.89 10.16 13.05
CA ARG A 99 9.54 11.43 13.69
C ARG A 99 8.72 11.27 14.98
N GLY A 100 8.34 10.05 15.36
CA GLY A 100 7.50 9.77 16.54
C GLY A 100 6.04 10.20 16.38
N GLU A 101 5.58 10.46 15.16
CA GLU A 101 4.21 10.90 14.87
C GLU A 101 3.21 9.74 14.82
N LEU A 102 3.74 8.54 14.60
CA LEU A 102 2.98 7.32 14.36
C LEU A 102 3.79 6.11 14.86
N SER A 103 3.11 5.03 15.22
CA SER A 103 3.71 3.70 15.37
C SER A 103 3.18 2.74 14.31
N ARG A 104 3.97 1.73 13.91
CA ARG A 104 3.54 0.72 12.93
C ARG A 104 2.21 0.04 13.34
N GLU A 105 1.98 -0.13 14.62
CA GLU A 105 0.80 -0.78 15.20
C GLU A 105 -0.52 -0.04 14.97
N GLU A 106 -0.46 1.22 14.51
CA GLU A 106 -1.63 2.09 14.38
C GLU A 106 -2.29 2.03 13.01
N VAL A 107 -1.60 1.48 11.99
CA VAL A 107 -1.99 1.56 10.59
C VAL A 107 -2.22 0.19 9.99
N VAL A 108 -3.39 -0.02 9.38
CA VAL A 108 -3.70 -1.20 8.59
C VAL A 108 -3.29 -0.94 7.14
N ILE A 109 -2.55 -1.88 6.56
CA ILE A 109 -2.18 -1.88 5.16
C ILE A 109 -2.80 -3.12 4.53
N ALA A 110 -3.65 -2.91 3.53
CA ALA A 110 -4.20 -3.97 2.70
C ALA A 110 -3.44 -4.00 1.37
N THR A 111 -2.71 -5.09 1.10
CA THR A 111 -2.11 -5.33 -0.22
C THR A 111 -2.75 -6.51 -0.92
N LYS A 112 -2.52 -6.63 -2.23
CA LYS A 112 -3.13 -7.62 -3.11
C LYS A 112 -2.06 -8.23 -3.99
N GLY A 113 -2.12 -9.55 -4.15
CA GLY A 113 -1.33 -10.32 -5.11
C GLY A 113 -2.19 -10.81 -6.28
N GLY A 114 -1.56 -11.40 -7.29
CA GLY A 114 -2.23 -12.01 -8.45
C GLY A 114 -2.02 -11.28 -9.79
N PHE A 115 -1.33 -10.15 -9.79
CA PHE A 115 -0.82 -9.49 -10.99
C PHE A 115 0.71 -9.51 -11.00
N ILE A 116 1.30 -9.59 -12.19
CA ILE A 116 2.76 -9.61 -12.36
C ILE A 116 3.22 -8.18 -12.72
N PRO A 117 3.93 -7.49 -11.82
CA PRO A 117 4.35 -6.10 -12.04
C PRO A 117 5.67 -6.01 -12.81
N PHE A 118 6.06 -4.79 -13.19
CA PHE A 118 7.46 -4.46 -13.43
C PHE A 118 8.10 -3.92 -12.14
N ASP A 119 9.39 -3.64 -12.16
CA ASP A 119 10.12 -3.05 -11.05
C ASP A 119 10.23 -1.53 -11.20
N ALA A 120 9.42 -0.79 -10.44
CA ALA A 120 9.30 0.67 -10.38
C ALA A 120 8.83 1.37 -11.66
N GLU A 121 9.29 0.91 -12.82
CA GLU A 121 9.09 1.56 -14.11
C GLU A 121 8.83 0.53 -15.19
N VAL A 122 8.28 0.99 -16.31
CA VAL A 122 8.13 0.16 -17.50
C VAL A 122 9.52 0.02 -18.14
N PRO A 123 10.08 -1.19 -18.27
CA PRO A 123 11.37 -1.39 -18.90
C PRO A 123 11.28 -1.13 -20.40
N ALA A 124 12.42 -0.80 -21.03
CA ALA A 124 12.50 -0.58 -22.47
C ALA A 124 12.07 -1.80 -23.30
N ASP A 125 12.34 -3.01 -22.79
CA ASP A 125 11.85 -4.28 -23.34
C ASP A 125 11.09 -5.09 -22.26
N PRO A 126 9.76 -4.94 -22.19
CA PRO A 126 8.92 -5.70 -21.26
C PRO A 126 8.99 -7.22 -21.42
N GLY A 127 9.18 -7.71 -22.65
CA GLY A 127 9.24 -9.14 -22.93
C GLY A 127 10.53 -9.76 -22.40
N ALA A 128 11.66 -9.11 -22.67
CA ALA A 128 12.96 -9.53 -22.15
C ALA A 128 13.00 -9.47 -20.62
N TYR A 129 12.47 -8.39 -20.02
CA TYR A 129 12.33 -8.29 -18.56
C TYR A 129 11.51 -9.44 -17.98
N PHE A 130 10.32 -9.70 -18.55
CA PHE A 130 9.47 -10.77 -18.06
C PHE A 130 10.16 -12.14 -18.11
N GLN A 131 10.82 -12.44 -19.23
CA GLN A 131 11.57 -13.68 -19.40
C GLN A 131 12.71 -13.82 -18.39
N ALA A 132 13.51 -12.77 -18.21
CA ALA A 132 14.64 -12.81 -17.29
C ALA A 132 14.20 -12.89 -15.82
N THR A 133 13.27 -12.03 -15.42
CA THR A 133 12.87 -11.84 -14.02
C THR A 133 11.96 -12.95 -13.51
N TYR A 134 11.02 -13.45 -14.33
CA TYR A 134 10.00 -14.38 -13.86
C TYR A 134 10.15 -15.81 -14.40
N VAL A 135 10.49 -15.97 -15.68
CA VAL A 135 10.53 -17.31 -16.31
C VAL A 135 11.87 -18.00 -16.07
N ARG A 136 12.98 -17.37 -16.47
CA ARG A 136 14.33 -17.95 -16.35
C ARG A 136 14.80 -18.08 -14.90
N SER A 137 14.27 -17.24 -14.01
CA SER A 137 14.50 -17.35 -12.57
C SER A 137 13.74 -18.51 -11.91
N GLY A 138 12.77 -19.11 -12.62
CA GLY A 138 11.93 -20.18 -12.09
C GLY A 138 10.78 -19.73 -11.18
N ILE A 139 10.51 -18.42 -11.09
CA ILE A 139 9.37 -17.89 -10.29
C ILE A 139 8.04 -18.27 -10.93
N ILE A 140 7.97 -18.31 -12.27
CA ILE A 140 6.77 -18.61 -13.05
C ILE A 140 7.06 -19.74 -14.05
N GLN A 141 6.15 -20.70 -14.12
CA GLN A 141 6.14 -21.81 -15.08
C GLN A 141 4.99 -21.68 -16.10
N PRO A 142 5.08 -22.35 -17.25
CA PRO A 142 3.96 -22.46 -18.18
C PRO A 142 2.72 -23.04 -17.46
N GLY A 143 1.60 -22.31 -17.48
CA GLY A 143 0.36 -22.68 -16.80
C GLY A 143 0.04 -21.85 -15.56
N ASP A 144 1.03 -21.17 -14.96
CA ASP A 144 0.83 -20.32 -13.78
C ASP A 144 0.16 -18.99 -14.12
N VAL A 145 0.22 -18.58 -15.38
CA VAL A 145 -0.28 -17.28 -15.85
C VAL A 145 -1.55 -17.48 -16.68
N VAL A 146 -2.64 -16.90 -16.21
CA VAL A 146 -3.86 -16.74 -16.99
C VAL A 146 -3.84 -15.38 -17.66
N ILE A 147 -3.96 -15.36 -18.99
CA ILE A 147 -4.14 -14.11 -19.74
C ILE A 147 -5.64 -13.80 -19.74
N PRO A 148 -6.08 -12.66 -19.17
CA PRO A 148 -7.48 -12.28 -19.22
C PRO A 148 -7.91 -12.19 -20.69
N ARG A 149 -8.90 -12.99 -21.09
CA ARG A 149 -9.52 -12.83 -22.41
C ARG A 149 -10.22 -11.48 -22.41
N ARG A 150 -9.75 -10.55 -23.25
CA ARG A 150 -10.58 -9.40 -23.62
C ARG A 150 -11.77 -9.96 -24.39
N SER A 151 -12.98 -9.87 -23.83
CA SER A 151 -14.19 -10.02 -24.63
C SER A 151 -14.17 -8.91 -25.67
N SER A 152 -13.91 -9.26 -26.93
CA SER A 152 -14.13 -8.38 -28.06
C SER A 152 -15.64 -8.22 -28.25
N THR A 153 -16.25 -7.35 -27.46
CA THR A 153 -17.53 -6.74 -27.82
C THR A 153 -17.20 -5.44 -28.53
N SER A 154 -17.13 -5.56 -29.85
CA SER A 154 -17.36 -4.50 -30.84
C SER A 154 -18.67 -3.77 -30.60
#